data_AF-A0A2E1FMT9-F1
#
_entry.id   AF-A0A2E1FMT9-F1
#
_cell.length_a   1.000
_cell.length_b   1.000
_cell.length_c   1.000
_cell.angle_alpha   90.00
_cell.angle_beta   90.00
_cell.angle_gamma   90.00
#
_symmetry.space_group_name_H-M   'P 1'
#
loop_
_entity.id
_entity.type
_entity.pdbx_description
1 polymer ?
#
loop_
_entity_poly.entity_id
_entity_poly.type
_entity_poly.pdbx_seq_one_letter_code
_entity_poly.pdbx_strand_id
1 'polypeptide(L)'
;MARTSNYSGPKFANGNYKSYQREYDGQRLQIKKRAALNRENRRRGTYGNGDGRDVSHKRDGSTTLEIASKNRARVGKQRKA
;
A
#
# COMPACT_ATOMS: atom_id res chain seq x y z
N MET A 1 -5.50 -17.29 24.44
CA MET A 1 -4.45 -17.89 23.59
C MET A 1 -3.88 -16.82 22.68
N ALA A 2 -2.58 -16.54 22.75
CA ALA A 2 -1.94 -15.60 21.83
C ALA A 2 -2.03 -16.18 20.41
N ARG A 3 -2.48 -15.38 19.44
CA ARG A 3 -2.58 -15.81 18.04
C ARG A 3 -1.15 -16.11 17.56
N THR A 4 -0.79 -17.37 17.43
CA THR A 4 0.51 -17.77 16.91
C THR A 4 0.53 -17.43 15.43
N SER A 5 1.33 -16.46 15.02
CA SER A 5 1.55 -16.18 13.61
C SER A 5 2.47 -17.25 13.03
N ASN A 6 2.13 -17.79 11.85
CA ASN A 6 3.00 -18.70 11.09
C ASN A 6 4.28 -18.02 10.58
N TYR A 7 4.40 -16.71 10.79
CA TYR A 7 5.51 -15.87 10.37
C TYR A 7 6.48 -15.62 11.53
N SER A 8 7.77 -15.72 11.24
CA SER A 8 8.87 -15.48 12.18
C SER A 8 9.88 -14.48 11.62
N GLY A 9 10.80 -14.02 12.48
CA GLY A 9 11.91 -13.14 12.09
C GLY A 9 11.67 -11.64 12.33
N PRO A 10 12.41 -10.77 11.62
CA PRO A 10 12.38 -9.33 11.85
C PRO A 10 10.98 -8.73 11.65
N LYS A 11 10.64 -7.77 12.50
CA LYS A 11 9.37 -7.04 12.44
C LYS A 11 9.58 -5.61 11.93
N PHE A 12 8.53 -5.05 11.35
CA PHE A 12 8.41 -3.60 11.12
C PHE A 12 7.97 -2.91 12.41
N ALA A 13 8.08 -1.57 12.46
CA ALA A 13 7.63 -0.76 13.58
C ALA A 13 6.11 -0.90 13.87
N ASN A 14 5.33 -1.32 12.87
CA ASN A 14 3.90 -1.60 13.03
C ASN A 14 3.58 -2.99 13.63
N GLY A 15 4.61 -3.77 13.97
CA GLY A 15 4.49 -5.10 14.57
C GLY A 15 4.32 -6.26 13.58
N ASN A 16 4.15 -5.98 12.28
CA ASN A 16 4.05 -7.01 11.24
C ASN A 16 5.43 -7.63 10.95
N TYR A 17 5.44 -8.94 10.67
CA TYR A 17 6.64 -9.64 10.22
C TYR A 17 7.03 -9.21 8.80
N LYS A 18 8.33 -9.01 8.55
CA LYS A 18 8.83 -8.71 7.21
C LYS A 18 8.56 -9.85 6.22
N SER A 19 8.61 -11.09 6.70
CA SER A 19 8.26 -12.30 5.93
C SER A 19 6.80 -12.30 5.47
N TYR A 20 5.87 -11.98 6.37
CA TYR A 20 4.45 -11.81 6.03
C TYR A 20 4.23 -10.75 4.95
N GLN A 21 4.81 -9.56 5.13
CA GLN A 21 4.63 -8.47 4.17
C GLN A 21 5.16 -8.85 2.78
N ARG A 22 6.32 -9.53 2.72
CA ARG A 22 6.90 -10.02 1.47
C ARG A 22 5.96 -11.00 0.75
N GLU A 23 5.40 -11.95 1.48
CA GLU A 23 4.47 -12.93 0.90
C GLU A 23 3.19 -12.25 0.40
N TYR A 24 2.62 -11.37 1.23
CA TYR A 24 1.44 -10.58 0.87
C TYR A 24 1.68 -9.74 -0.39
N ASP A 25 2.80 -9.01 -0.46
CA ASP A 25 3.15 -8.18 -1.61
C ASP A 25 3.45 -9.01 -2.87
N GLY A 26 3.87 -10.26 -2.71
CA GLY A 26 4.10 -11.23 -3.78
C GLY A 26 2.83 -11.86 -4.36
N GLN A 27 1.66 -11.68 -3.73
CA GLN A 27 0.42 -12.24 -4.23
C GLN A 27 0.04 -11.63 -5.59
N ARG A 28 -0.46 -12.47 -6.51
CA ARG A 28 -0.87 -12.05 -7.87
C ARG A 28 -1.85 -10.86 -7.86
N LEU A 29 -2.76 -10.82 -6.90
CA LEU A 29 -3.73 -9.74 -6.75
C LEU A 29 -3.04 -8.40 -6.42
N GLN A 30 -2.08 -8.43 -5.50
CA GLN A 30 -1.33 -7.24 -5.08
C GLN A 30 -0.42 -6.73 -6.19
N ILE A 31 0.24 -7.65 -6.91
CA ILE A 31 1.05 -7.31 -8.08
C ILE A 31 0.17 -6.66 -9.17
N LYS A 32 -0.99 -7.25 -9.49
CA LYS A 32 -1.95 -6.69 -10.46
C LYS A 32 -2.41 -5.29 -10.06
N LYS A 33 -2.75 -5.09 -8.78
CA LYS A 33 -3.17 -3.79 -8.24
C LYS A 33 -2.08 -2.75 -8.38
N ARG A 34 -0.84 -3.07 -8.01
CA ARG A 34 0.33 -2.18 -8.17
C ARG A 34 0.58 -1.83 -9.63
N ALA A 35 0.49 -2.81 -10.53
CA ALA A 35 0.69 -2.59 -11.96
C ALA A 35 -0.39 -1.65 -12.56
N ALA A 36 -1.66 -1.84 -12.17
CA ALA A 36 -2.75 -0.97 -12.60
C ALA A 36 -2.56 0.48 -12.11
N LEU A 37 -2.18 0.67 -10.85
CA LEU A 37 -1.87 1.98 -10.27
C LEU A 37 -0.72 2.67 -11.00
N ASN A 38 0.37 1.96 -11.26
CA ASN A 38 1.52 2.54 -11.97
C ASN A 38 1.17 2.91 -13.42
N ARG A 39 0.36 2.08 -14.10
CA ARG A 39 -0.14 2.40 -15.44
C ARG A 39 -0.98 3.68 -15.42
N GLU A 40 -1.84 3.84 -14.43
CA GLU A 40 -2.67 5.03 -14.29
C GLU A 40 -1.85 6.28 -13.94
N ASN A 41 -0.87 6.17 -13.04
CA ASN A 41 0.08 7.25 -12.74
C ASN A 41 0.81 7.74 -14.01
N ARG A 42 1.26 6.79 -14.84
CA ARG A 42 1.91 7.11 -16.12
C ARG A 42 0.95 7.75 -17.11
N ARG A 43 -0.28 7.23 -17.24
CA ARG A 43 -1.33 7.82 -18.10
C ARG A 43 -1.66 9.26 -17.72
N ARG A 44 -1.72 9.56 -16.43
CA ARG A 44 -1.98 10.91 -15.91
C ARG A 44 -0.78 11.85 -15.97
N GLY A 45 0.40 11.38 -16.38
CA GLY A 45 1.64 12.17 -16.40
C GLY A 45 2.15 12.55 -15.01
N THR A 46 1.70 11.84 -13.96
CA THR A 46 2.06 12.12 -12.55
C THR A 46 3.20 11.23 -12.05
N TYR A 47 3.60 10.25 -12.85
CA TYR A 47 4.73 9.40 -12.49
C TYR A 47 6.05 10.13 -12.72
N GLY A 48 6.70 10.54 -11.63
CA GLY A 48 8.04 11.13 -11.68
C GLY A 48 8.10 12.59 -12.14
N ASN A 49 6.96 13.30 -12.16
CA ASN A 49 6.86 14.72 -12.53
C ASN A 49 7.18 15.69 -11.38
N GLY A 50 7.44 15.18 -10.17
CA GLY A 50 7.77 16.00 -9.00
C GLY A 50 6.60 16.74 -8.36
N ASP A 51 5.35 16.46 -8.74
CA ASP A 51 4.16 17.13 -8.18
C ASP A 51 3.81 16.68 -6.75
N GLY A 52 4.48 15.64 -6.25
CA GLY A 52 4.24 15.06 -4.93
C GLY A 52 2.86 14.41 -4.80
N ARG A 53 2.23 13.98 -5.90
CA ARG A 53 0.91 13.32 -5.94
C ARG A 53 1.04 11.87 -6.41
N ASP A 54 0.27 10.99 -5.78
CA ASP A 54 0.15 9.59 -6.14
C ASP A 54 -1.31 9.27 -6.50
N VAL A 55 -1.54 8.39 -7.48
CA VAL A 55 -2.88 7.83 -7.70
C VAL A 55 -3.28 6.93 -6.52
N SER A 56 -4.43 7.21 -5.92
CA SER A 56 -5.04 6.43 -4.85
C SER A 56 -6.29 5.68 -5.33
N HIS A 57 -6.50 4.46 -4.83
CA HIS A 57 -7.74 3.72 -5.04
C HIS A 57 -8.79 4.15 -4.01
N LYS A 58 -9.99 4.44 -4.47
CA LYS A 58 -11.17 4.67 -3.63
C LYS A 58 -11.92 3.36 -3.36
N ARG A 59 -12.81 3.40 -2.38
CA ARG A 59 -13.66 2.26 -1.97
C ARG A 59 -14.61 1.81 -3.09
N ASP A 60 -14.99 2.73 -3.98
CA ASP A 60 -15.84 2.49 -5.15
C ASP A 60 -15.09 1.91 -6.36
N GLY A 61 -13.76 1.69 -6.26
CA GLY A 61 -12.93 1.18 -7.35
C GLY A 61 -12.40 2.25 -8.30
N SER A 62 -12.80 3.52 -8.13
CA SER A 62 -12.25 4.63 -8.92
C SER A 62 -10.87 5.06 -8.42
N THR A 63 -10.12 5.78 -9.28
CA THR A 63 -8.79 6.29 -8.99
C THR A 63 -8.75 7.82 -8.95
N THR A 64 -8.17 8.39 -7.90
CA THR A 64 -8.02 9.84 -7.74
C THR A 64 -6.56 10.24 -7.51
N LEU A 65 -6.21 11.48 -7.80
CA LEU A 65 -4.89 12.02 -7.48
C LEU A 65 -4.94 12.62 -6.08
N GLU A 66 -4.00 12.22 -5.25
CA GLU A 66 -3.89 12.70 -3.88
C GLU A 66 -2.44 13.01 -3.55
N ILE A 67 -2.23 13.95 -2.63
CA ILE A 67 -0.90 14.23 -2.08
C ILE A 67 -0.30 12.92 -1.53
N ALA A 68 0.92 12.60 -1.98
CA ALA A 68 1.62 11.37 -1.66
C ALA A 68 1.78 11.15 -0.16
N SER A 69 2.08 12.20 0.61
CA SER A 69 2.19 12.11 2.08
C SER A 69 0.88 11.65 2.72
N LYS A 70 -0.27 12.21 2.30
CA LYS A 70 -1.60 11.83 2.80
C LYS A 70 -1.98 10.41 2.40
N ASN A 71 -1.70 10.03 1.15
CA ASN A 71 -1.98 8.68 0.65
C ASN A 71 -1.16 7.63 1.41
N ARG A 72 0.16 7.84 1.57
CA ARG A 72 1.07 6.93 2.26
C ARG A 72 0.84 6.86 3.77
N ALA A 73 0.42 7.96 4.39
CA ALA A 73 0.10 8.03 5.81
C ALA A 73 -1.26 7.40 6.18
N ARG A 74 -2.09 7.03 5.20
CA ARG A 74 -3.41 6.45 5.44
C ARG A 74 -3.29 5.06 6.06
N VAL A 75 -3.38 5.01 7.38
CA VAL A 75 -3.42 3.76 8.14
C VAL A 75 -4.86 3.23 8.08
N GLY A 76 -5.07 2.10 7.39
CA GLY A 76 -6.41 1.52 7.20
C GLY A 76 -7.08 0.96 8.47
N LYS A 77 -6.40 1.01 9.61
CA LYS A 77 -6.91 0.60 10.92
C LYS A 77 -6.79 1.79 11.85
N GLN A 78 -7.85 2.11 12.62
CA GLN A 78 -7.74 3.13 13.67
C GLN A 78 -6.55 2.78 14.57
N ARG A 79 -5.62 3.74 14.75
CA ARG A 79 -4.64 3.65 15.83
C ARG A 79 -5.45 3.57 17.12
N LYS A 80 -5.41 2.41 17.81
CA LYS A 80 -5.91 2.37 19.18
C LYS A 80 -5.07 3.37 19.98
N ALA A 81 -5.76 4.30 20.64
CA ALA A 81 -5.16 5.16 21.65
C ALA A 81 -4.52 4.31 22.75
#